data_AF-A0A945YXD8-F1
#
_entry.id   AF-A0A945YXD8-F1
#
_cell.length_a   1.000
_cell.length_b   1.000
_cell.length_c   1.000
_cell.angle_alpha   90.00
_cell.angle_beta   90.00
_cell.angle_gamma   90.00
#
_symmetry.space_group_name_H-M   'P 1'
#
loop_
_entity.id
_entity.type
_entity.pdbx_description
1 polymer ?
#
loop_
_entity_poly.entity_id
_entity_poly.type
_entity_poly.pdbx_seq_one_letter_code
_entity_poly.pdbx_strand_id
1 'polypeptide(L)'
;MENQYTPLFNEAIRVERNIAAFYALCATHFKDDKLFWQMLSEEEEHHAKILESGLELLLEQNLFPDAILDLDIKELKDTNSMLEEKIGECKERMPDKKDAYTYALELEQASLEFFFQQTVSDKADEKATKIFDNLVGFDKDHAQRIHDLIDTTKFD
;
A
#
# COMPACT_ATOMS: atom_id res chain seq x y z
N MET A 1 -21.04 14.61 -13.07
CA MET A 1 -20.04 13.88 -13.85
C MET A 1 -19.44 12.86 -12.91
N GLU A 2 -19.41 11.59 -13.32
CA GLU A 2 -18.72 10.57 -12.53
C GLU A 2 -17.24 10.93 -12.51
N ASN A 3 -16.69 11.05 -11.31
CA ASN A 3 -15.36 11.56 -11.14
C ASN A 3 -14.34 10.44 -11.43
N GLN A 4 -13.52 10.62 -12.47
CA GLN A 4 -12.48 9.66 -12.87
C GLN A 4 -11.43 9.36 -11.79
N TYR A 5 -11.32 10.21 -10.75
CA TYR A 5 -10.41 10.01 -9.62
C TYR A 5 -10.95 9.02 -8.59
N THR A 6 -12.28 8.86 -8.50
CA THR A 6 -12.89 7.91 -7.55
C THR A 6 -12.46 6.47 -7.83
N PRO A 7 -12.51 5.96 -9.09
CA PRO A 7 -11.95 4.64 -9.41
C PRO A 7 -10.47 4.49 -9.05
N LEU A 8 -9.64 5.52 -9.28
CA LEU A 8 -8.21 5.47 -8.95
C LEU A 8 -8.00 5.34 -7.44
N PHE A 9 -8.60 6.23 -6.65
CA PHE A 9 -8.51 6.17 -5.19
C PHE A 9 -9.05 4.85 -4.64
N ASN A 10 -10.16 4.34 -5.18
CA ASN A 10 -10.70 3.06 -4.76
C ASN A 10 -9.73 1.90 -4.98
N GLU A 11 -9.01 1.89 -6.11
CA GLU A 11 -8.00 0.87 -6.36
C GLU A 11 -6.77 1.06 -5.46
N ALA A 12 -6.33 2.31 -5.19
CA ALA A 12 -5.24 2.58 -4.26
C ALA A 12 -5.60 2.16 -2.82
N ILE A 13 -6.79 2.52 -2.33
CA ILE A 13 -7.34 2.09 -1.04
C ILE A 13 -7.36 0.56 -0.93
N ARG A 14 -7.70 -0.11 -2.04
CA ARG A 14 -7.74 -1.57 -2.11
C ARG A 14 -6.34 -2.18 -2.07
N VAL A 15 -5.32 -1.54 -2.66
CA VAL A 15 -3.91 -1.96 -2.52
C VAL A 15 -3.53 -1.95 -1.04
N GLU A 16 -3.71 -0.83 -0.34
CA GLU A 16 -3.39 -0.71 1.10
C GLU A 16 -4.07 -1.82 1.93
N ARG A 17 -5.36 -2.03 1.73
CA ARG A 17 -6.12 -3.07 2.44
C ARG A 17 -5.66 -4.48 2.12
N ASN A 18 -5.25 -4.72 0.88
CA ASN A 18 -4.72 -6.02 0.49
C ASN A 18 -3.34 -6.26 1.13
N ILE A 19 -2.46 -5.26 1.17
CA ILE A 19 -1.18 -5.33 1.90
C ILE A 19 -1.45 -5.58 3.39
N ALA A 20 -2.39 -4.84 4.00
CA ALA A 20 -2.82 -5.06 5.38
C ALA A 20 -3.27 -6.51 5.62
N ALA A 21 -4.11 -7.05 4.72
CA ALA A 21 -4.59 -8.42 4.81
C ALA A 21 -3.46 -9.45 4.69
N PHE A 22 -2.46 -9.21 3.84
CA PHE A 22 -1.27 -10.05 3.76
C PHE A 22 -0.45 -10.00 5.06
N TYR A 23 -0.27 -8.83 5.66
CA TYR A 23 0.41 -8.69 6.96
C TYR A 23 -0.36 -9.34 8.10
N ALA A 24 -1.68 -9.27 8.11
CA ALA A 24 -2.51 -10.01 9.06
C ALA A 24 -2.34 -11.54 8.95
N LEU A 25 -2.17 -12.07 7.72
CA LEU A 25 -1.84 -13.48 7.51
C LEU A 25 -0.44 -13.81 8.06
N CYS A 26 0.56 -12.96 7.80
CA CYS A 26 1.91 -13.11 8.34
C CYS A 26 1.89 -13.15 9.88
N ALA A 27 1.15 -12.24 10.52
CA ALA A 27 0.96 -12.21 11.97
C ALA A 27 0.31 -13.49 12.54
N THR A 28 -0.58 -14.11 11.76
CA THR A 28 -1.24 -15.36 12.15
C THR A 28 -0.27 -16.55 12.08
N HIS A 29 0.63 -16.55 11.10
CA HIS A 29 1.53 -17.68 10.82
C HIS A 29 2.87 -17.59 11.56
N PHE A 30 3.54 -16.44 11.53
CA PHE A 30 4.88 -16.23 12.08
C PHE A 30 4.79 -15.72 13.52
N LYS A 31 4.67 -16.65 14.47
CA LYS A 31 4.40 -16.32 15.89
C LYS A 31 5.47 -15.46 16.55
N ASP A 32 6.74 -15.65 16.19
CA ASP A 32 7.86 -14.90 16.78
C ASP A 32 7.81 -13.42 16.37
N ASP A 33 7.31 -13.15 15.17
CA ASP A 33 7.28 -11.83 14.53
C ASP A 33 5.87 -11.26 14.50
N LYS A 34 4.94 -11.88 15.24
CA LYS A 34 3.51 -11.58 15.20
C LYS A 34 3.23 -10.09 15.44
N LEU A 35 3.81 -9.52 16.50
CA LEU A 35 3.55 -8.13 16.87
C LEU A 35 4.00 -7.15 15.78
N PHE A 36 5.11 -7.45 15.11
CA PHE A 36 5.61 -6.66 13.99
C PHE A 36 4.60 -6.65 12.84
N TRP A 37 4.14 -7.82 12.42
CA TRP A 37 3.17 -7.95 11.32
C TRP A 37 1.79 -7.39 11.67
N GLN A 38 1.36 -7.48 12.94
CA GLN A 38 0.12 -6.85 13.38
C GLN A 38 0.21 -5.32 13.30
N MET A 39 1.35 -4.75 13.70
CA MET A 39 1.58 -3.31 13.65
C MET A 39 1.52 -2.80 12.21
N LEU A 40 2.28 -3.42 11.29
CA LEU A 40 2.23 -3.05 9.88
C LEU A 40 0.81 -3.18 9.30
N SER A 41 0.09 -4.27 9.62
CA SER A 41 -1.29 -4.44 9.18
C SER A 41 -2.22 -3.30 9.66
N GLU A 42 -2.04 -2.82 10.89
CA GLU A 42 -2.83 -1.71 11.43
C GLU A 42 -2.46 -0.37 10.79
N GLU A 43 -1.17 -0.18 10.47
CA GLU A 43 -0.65 0.99 9.76
C GLU A 43 -1.21 1.07 8.34
N GLU A 44 -1.26 -0.03 7.58
CA GLU A 44 -1.86 -0.04 6.24
C GLU A 44 -3.37 0.21 6.24
N GLU A 45 -4.10 -0.33 7.23
CA GLU A 45 -5.51 0.01 7.42
C GLU A 45 -5.70 1.50 7.77
N HIS A 46 -4.70 2.14 8.36
CA HIS A 46 -4.71 3.58 8.56
C HIS A 46 -4.47 4.35 7.26
N HIS A 47 -3.56 3.89 6.40
CA HIS A 47 -3.32 4.47 5.07
C HIS A 47 -4.58 4.44 4.21
N ALA A 48 -5.27 3.30 4.16
CA ALA A 48 -6.55 3.15 3.48
C ALA A 48 -7.57 4.22 3.94
N LYS A 49 -7.65 4.49 5.24
CA LYS A 49 -8.56 5.52 5.80
C LYS A 49 -8.12 6.95 5.46
N ILE A 50 -6.82 7.20 5.39
CA ILE A 50 -6.26 8.50 4.94
C ILE A 50 -6.68 8.75 3.50
N LEU A 51 -6.55 7.74 2.62
CA LEU A 51 -6.98 7.83 1.22
C LEU A 51 -8.50 8.02 1.09
N GLU A 52 -9.30 7.31 1.86
CA GLU A 52 -10.77 7.49 1.89
C GLU A 52 -11.16 8.92 2.30
N SER A 53 -10.62 9.38 3.43
CA SER A 53 -10.89 10.74 3.94
C SER A 53 -10.37 11.80 2.98
N GLY A 54 -9.22 11.54 2.33
CA GLY A 54 -8.63 12.39 1.30
C GLY A 54 -9.53 12.50 0.07
N LEU A 55 -10.05 11.37 -0.43
CA LEU A 55 -10.98 11.35 -1.56
C LEU A 55 -12.26 12.15 -1.26
N GLU A 56 -12.85 11.95 -0.08
CA GLU A 56 -14.03 12.70 0.37
C GLU A 56 -13.75 14.21 0.37
N LEU A 57 -12.62 14.63 0.95
CA LEU A 57 -12.21 16.03 1.01
C LEU A 57 -12.04 16.66 -0.38
N LEU A 58 -11.39 15.94 -1.30
CA LEU A 58 -11.17 16.41 -2.67
C LEU A 58 -12.49 16.50 -3.45
N LEU A 59 -13.41 15.54 -3.25
CA LEU A 59 -14.76 15.54 -3.83
C LEU A 59 -15.59 16.74 -3.34
N GLU A 60 -15.62 16.97 -2.02
CA GLU A 60 -16.37 18.07 -1.42
C GLU A 60 -15.87 19.44 -1.88
N GLN A 61 -14.56 19.61 -2.03
CA GLN A 61 -13.95 20.89 -2.42
C GLN A 61 -13.78 21.04 -3.93
N ASN A 62 -14.14 20.02 -4.72
CA ASN A 62 -13.90 19.94 -6.16
C ASN A 62 -12.42 20.24 -6.51
N LEU A 63 -11.51 19.76 -5.65
CA LEU A 63 -10.06 19.93 -5.78
C LEU A 63 -9.49 18.70 -6.45
N PHE A 64 -9.63 18.65 -7.77
CA PHE A 64 -9.09 17.56 -8.55
C PHE A 64 -7.92 18.06 -9.38
N PRO A 65 -6.69 17.61 -9.09
CA PRO A 65 -5.55 18.05 -9.85
C PRO A 65 -5.57 17.41 -11.24
N ASP A 66 -5.43 18.24 -12.27
CA ASP A 66 -5.18 17.76 -13.63
C ASP A 66 -3.93 16.87 -13.73
N ALA A 67 -3.02 16.93 -12.75
CA ALA A 67 -1.85 16.04 -12.62
C ALA A 67 -2.17 14.56 -12.38
N ILE A 68 -3.27 14.24 -11.71
CA ILE A 68 -3.62 12.84 -11.40
C ILE A 68 -4.18 12.13 -12.69
N LEU A 69 -4.41 12.89 -13.76
CA LEU A 69 -4.99 12.41 -15.03
C LEU A 69 -4.12 11.44 -15.83
N ASP A 70 -2.80 11.46 -15.63
CA ASP A 70 -1.87 10.68 -16.45
C ASP A 70 -1.59 9.28 -15.87
N LEU A 71 -2.35 8.86 -14.86
CA LEU A 71 -2.14 7.59 -14.18
C LEU A 71 -2.84 6.42 -14.83
N ASP A 72 -2.08 5.33 -14.94
CA ASP A 72 -2.62 4.08 -15.40
C ASP A 72 -3.30 3.33 -14.24
N ILE A 73 -4.60 3.55 -14.08
CA ILE A 73 -5.46 2.74 -13.20
C ILE A 73 -5.27 1.22 -13.43
N LYS A 74 -4.78 0.82 -14.60
CA LYS A 74 -4.44 -0.57 -14.90
C LYS A 74 -3.33 -1.09 -13.98
N GLU A 75 -2.30 -0.31 -13.65
CA GLU A 75 -1.22 -0.75 -12.77
C GLU A 75 -1.73 -1.06 -11.36
N LEU A 76 -2.61 -0.21 -10.82
CA LEU A 76 -3.27 -0.48 -9.53
C LEU A 76 -4.15 -1.72 -9.58
N LYS A 77 -4.90 -1.91 -10.68
CA LYS A 77 -5.75 -3.10 -10.86
C LYS A 77 -4.93 -4.38 -10.98
N ASP A 78 -3.82 -4.33 -11.71
CA ASP A 78 -2.89 -5.45 -11.88
C ASP A 78 -2.25 -5.79 -10.53
N THR A 79 -1.82 -4.77 -9.77
CA THR A 79 -1.28 -4.91 -8.41
C THR A 79 -2.29 -5.54 -7.46
N ASN A 80 -3.53 -5.04 -7.44
CA ASN A 80 -4.61 -5.63 -6.64
C ASN A 80 -4.90 -7.08 -7.02
N SER A 81 -4.89 -7.40 -8.31
CA SER A 81 -5.14 -8.77 -8.79
C SER A 81 -4.03 -9.71 -8.35
N MET A 82 -2.77 -9.28 -8.48
CA MET A 82 -1.60 -10.02 -8.00
C MET A 82 -1.63 -10.24 -6.48
N LEU A 83 -1.95 -9.19 -5.72
CA LEU A 83 -2.08 -9.27 -4.27
C LEU A 83 -3.17 -10.25 -3.84
N GLU A 84 -4.35 -10.17 -4.45
CA GLU A 84 -5.48 -11.06 -4.14
C GLU A 84 -5.16 -12.52 -4.44
N GLU A 85 -4.50 -12.79 -5.59
CA GLU A 85 -4.00 -14.12 -5.94
C GLU A 85 -3.02 -14.61 -4.86
N LYS A 86 -2.02 -13.79 -4.52
CA LYS A 86 -1.00 -14.16 -3.54
C LYS A 86 -1.57 -14.39 -2.14
N ILE A 87 -2.50 -13.56 -1.71
CA ILE A 87 -3.24 -13.74 -0.45
C ILE A 87 -4.02 -15.05 -0.48
N GLY A 88 -4.64 -15.39 -1.62
CA GLY A 88 -5.29 -16.68 -1.84
C GLY A 88 -4.33 -17.85 -1.64
N GLU A 89 -3.17 -17.82 -2.31
CA GLU A 89 -2.12 -18.83 -2.17
C GLU A 89 -1.67 -18.97 -0.70
N CYS A 90 -1.39 -17.84 -0.03
CA CYS A 90 -0.91 -17.82 1.35
C CYS A 90 -1.94 -18.37 2.35
N LYS A 91 -3.24 -18.19 2.07
CA LYS A 91 -4.33 -18.77 2.88
C LYS A 91 -4.37 -20.28 2.77
N GLU A 92 -4.11 -20.84 1.59
CA GLU A 92 -4.03 -22.29 1.40
C GLU A 92 -2.75 -22.86 2.01
N ARG A 93 -1.63 -22.19 1.75
CA ARG A 93 -0.31 -22.56 2.26
C ARG A 93 0.58 -21.33 2.33
N MET A 94 0.85 -20.88 3.55
CA MET A 94 1.82 -19.82 3.77
C MET A 94 3.22 -20.27 3.31
N PRO A 95 3.96 -19.44 2.56
CA PRO A 95 5.38 -19.68 2.29
C PRO A 95 6.21 -19.64 3.57
N ASP A 96 7.50 -20.00 3.46
CA ASP A 96 8.42 -19.84 4.58
C ASP A 96 8.68 -18.36 4.92
N LYS A 97 9.32 -18.10 6.07
CA LYS A 97 9.58 -16.73 6.52
C LYS A 97 10.36 -15.92 5.49
N LYS A 98 11.34 -16.51 4.83
CA LYS A 98 12.22 -15.78 3.91
C LYS A 98 11.44 -15.30 2.70
N ASP A 99 10.67 -16.20 2.10
CA ASP A 99 9.86 -15.89 0.93
C ASP A 99 8.74 -14.91 1.27
N ALA A 100 8.08 -15.07 2.43
CA ALA A 100 7.06 -14.12 2.87
C ALA A 100 7.62 -12.72 3.12
N TYR A 101 8.80 -12.59 3.73
CA TYR A 101 9.37 -11.29 4.08
C TYR A 101 9.93 -10.60 2.84
N THR A 102 10.51 -11.38 1.92
CA THR A 102 10.95 -10.87 0.62
C THR A 102 9.76 -10.31 -0.15
N TYR A 103 8.65 -11.04 -0.20
CA TYR A 103 7.43 -10.56 -0.83
C TYR A 103 6.86 -9.30 -0.15
N ALA A 104 6.86 -9.24 1.19
CA ALA A 104 6.48 -8.03 1.92
C ALA A 104 7.31 -6.81 1.49
N LEU A 105 8.64 -6.98 1.37
CA LEU A 105 9.54 -5.89 0.94
C LEU A 105 9.27 -5.45 -0.50
N GLU A 106 8.98 -6.41 -1.41
CA GLU A 106 8.61 -6.11 -2.80
C GLU A 106 7.30 -5.30 -2.88
N LEU A 107 6.32 -5.59 -2.00
CA LEU A 107 5.08 -4.83 -1.92
C LEU A 107 5.29 -3.37 -1.53
N GLU A 108 6.08 -3.11 -0.48
CA GLU A 108 6.39 -1.75 -0.05
C GLU A 108 7.11 -0.95 -1.14
N GLN A 109 8.02 -1.60 -1.88
CA GLN A 109 8.74 -0.94 -2.98
C GLN A 109 7.81 -0.58 -4.14
N ALA A 110 6.88 -1.47 -4.50
CA ALA A 110 5.90 -1.21 -5.54
C ALA A 110 4.92 -0.10 -5.15
N SER A 111 4.45 -0.10 -3.90
CA SER A 111 3.57 0.94 -3.35
C SER A 111 4.27 2.31 -3.34
N LEU A 112 5.53 2.34 -2.87
CA LEU A 112 6.37 3.53 -2.86
C LEU A 112 6.58 4.12 -4.27
N GLU A 113 6.90 3.28 -5.25
CA GLU A 113 7.10 3.72 -6.63
C GLU A 113 5.82 4.37 -7.18
N PHE A 114 4.67 3.74 -6.95
CA PHE A 114 3.38 4.27 -7.39
C PHE A 114 3.08 5.63 -6.74
N PHE A 115 3.17 5.75 -5.41
CA PHE A 115 2.83 7.00 -4.74
C PHE A 115 3.84 8.12 -5.00
N PHE A 116 5.13 7.80 -5.17
CA PHE A 116 6.14 8.79 -5.53
C PHE A 116 5.90 9.38 -6.92
N GLN A 117 5.45 8.58 -7.90
CA GLN A 117 5.06 9.11 -9.21
C GLN A 117 3.95 10.16 -9.10
N GLN A 118 3.10 10.10 -8.06
CA GLN A 118 2.06 11.10 -7.80
C GLN A 118 2.57 12.41 -7.26
N THR A 119 3.66 12.39 -6.50
CA THR A 119 4.15 13.57 -5.80
C THR A 119 5.01 14.47 -6.69
N VAL A 120 5.61 13.89 -7.73
CA VAL A 120 6.51 14.59 -8.67
C VAL A 120 5.77 15.26 -9.83
N SER A 121 4.44 15.13 -9.93
CA SER A 121 3.68 15.74 -11.03
C SER A 121 3.54 17.27 -10.85
N ASP A 122 4.26 18.04 -11.70
CA ASP A 122 4.31 19.52 -11.71
C ASP A 122 2.95 20.24 -11.87
N LYS A 123 1.86 19.50 -12.07
CA LYS A 123 0.49 20.02 -12.28
C LYS A 123 -0.45 19.73 -11.11
N ALA A 124 0.08 19.24 -9.98
CA ALA A 124 -0.74 18.81 -8.85
C ALA A 124 -1.08 19.97 -7.89
N ASP A 125 -2.30 19.93 -7.33
CA ASP A 125 -2.69 20.82 -6.24
C ASP A 125 -1.97 20.38 -4.97
N GLU A 126 -1.36 21.34 -4.25
CA GLU A 126 -0.55 21.09 -3.05
C GLU A 126 -1.30 20.27 -1.98
N LYS A 127 -2.63 20.40 -1.88
CA LYS A 127 -3.43 19.60 -0.93
C LYS A 127 -3.55 18.14 -1.35
N ALA A 128 -3.67 17.87 -2.64
CA ALA A 128 -3.72 16.50 -3.14
C ALA A 128 -2.36 15.82 -3.03
N THR A 129 -1.28 16.55 -3.36
CA THR A 129 0.10 16.06 -3.24
C THR A 129 0.45 15.65 -1.81
N LYS A 130 -0.01 16.41 -0.81
CA LYS A 130 0.25 16.11 0.62
C LYS A 130 -0.31 14.76 1.08
N ILE A 131 -1.40 14.28 0.50
CA ILE A 131 -1.96 12.96 0.84
C ILE A 131 -0.97 11.88 0.41
N PHE A 132 -0.46 11.96 -0.82
CA PHE A 132 0.49 11.00 -1.37
C PHE A 132 1.90 11.13 -0.77
N ASP A 133 2.36 12.36 -0.46
CA ASP A 133 3.65 12.58 0.22
C ASP A 133 3.72 11.86 1.57
N ASN A 134 2.61 11.84 2.32
CA ASN A 134 2.55 11.13 3.60
C ASN A 134 2.69 9.62 3.39
N LEU A 135 2.00 9.05 2.39
CA LEU A 135 2.07 7.62 2.05
C LEU A 135 3.48 7.20 1.63
N VAL A 136 4.14 7.99 0.76
CA VAL A 136 5.56 7.81 0.41
C VAL A 136 6.46 7.77 1.65
N GLY A 137 6.14 8.56 2.67
CA GLY A 137 6.86 8.56 3.93
C GLY A 137 6.68 7.26 4.72
N PHE A 138 5.46 6.76 4.79
CA PHE A 138 5.13 5.53 5.51
C PHE A 138 5.71 4.28 4.84
N ASP A 139 5.56 4.13 3.52
CA ASP A 139 6.07 2.95 2.79
C ASP A 139 7.61 2.84 2.88
N LYS A 140 8.31 3.99 2.93
CA LYS A 140 9.76 4.02 3.19
C LYS A 140 10.11 3.49 4.58
N ASP A 141 9.34 3.85 5.60
CA ASP A 141 9.52 3.35 6.96
C ASP A 141 9.26 1.84 7.04
N HIS A 142 8.17 1.38 6.42
CA HIS A 142 7.81 -0.03 6.37
C HIS A 142 8.86 -0.88 5.65
N ALA A 143 9.31 -0.46 4.47
CA ALA A 143 10.37 -1.14 3.72
C ALA A 143 11.65 -1.27 4.56
N GLN A 144 12.05 -0.20 5.26
CA GLN A 144 13.23 -0.24 6.13
C GLN A 144 13.03 -1.19 7.32
N ARG A 145 11.86 -1.15 7.96
CA ARG A 145 11.53 -2.04 9.10
C ARG A 145 11.49 -3.52 8.69
N ILE A 146 10.98 -3.82 7.50
CA ILE A 146 10.97 -5.19 6.95
C ILE A 146 12.40 -5.62 6.60
N HIS A 147 13.21 -4.74 6.02
CA HIS A 147 14.63 -5.01 5.78
C HIS A 147 15.38 -5.32 7.08
N ASP A 148 15.18 -4.51 8.12
CA ASP A 148 15.80 -4.73 9.44
C ASP A 148 15.33 -6.05 10.09
N LEU A 149 14.06 -6.40 9.91
CA LEU A 149 13.53 -7.70 10.34
C LEU A 149 14.24 -8.85 9.60
N ILE A 150 14.41 -8.74 8.28
CA ILE A 150 15.12 -9.74 7.48
C ILE A 150 16.57 -9.92 7.96
N ASP A 151 17.29 -8.82 8.20
CA ASP A 151 18.69 -8.86 8.64
C ASP A 151 18.89 -9.50 10.02
N THR A 152 17.89 -9.33 10.90
CA THR A 152 17.93 -9.87 12.27
C THR A 152 17.33 -11.26 12.39
N THR A 153 16.52 -11.68 11.41
CA THR A 153 15.90 -13.00 11.36
C THR A 153 16.92 -14.06 10.93
N LYS A 154 16.99 -15.16 11.68
CA LYS A 154 17.69 -16.36 11.22
C LYS A 154 16.72 -17.20 10.41
N PHE A 155 16.98 -17.30 9.11
CA PHE A 155 16.30 -18.25 8.23
C PHE A 155 17.03 -19.58 8.34
N ASP A 156 16.37 -20.58 8.94
CA ASP A 156 16.88 -21.96 9.05
C ASP A 156 16.81 -22.71 7.72
#